data_AF-A4F153-F1
#
_entry.id   AF-A4F153-F1
#
_cell.length_a   1.000
_cell.length_b   1.000
_cell.length_c   1.000
_cell.angle_alpha   90.00
_cell.angle_beta   90.00
_cell.angle_gamma   90.00
#
_symmetry.space_group_name_H-M   'P 1'
#
loop_
_entity.id
_entity.type
_entity.pdbx_description
1 polymer ?
#
loop_
_entity_poly.entity_id
_entity_poly.type
_entity_poly.pdbx_seq_one_letter_code
_entity_poly.pdbx_strand_id
1 'polypeptide(L)'
;MRLLNPIAPFDQVYRTAFDFLGNPSKLSASERFEDKRAVLKLVFAERLPYTRNEGYRTAQTSFPFKTLEDFRLGKFEMVPPHGLEPRTY
;
A
#
# COMPACT_ATOMS: atom_id res chain seq x y z
N MET A 1 -23.39 12.56 23.79
CA MET A 1 -22.75 12.10 22.55
C MET A 1 -22.10 13.30 21.86
N ARG A 2 -20.78 13.31 21.66
CA ARG A 2 -20.12 14.32 20.83
C ARG A 2 -20.19 13.85 19.37
N LEU A 3 -20.91 14.59 18.53
CA LEU A 3 -20.79 14.43 17.08
C LEU A 3 -19.40 14.95 16.69
N LEU A 4 -18.57 14.06 16.13
CA LEU A 4 -17.30 14.44 15.54
C LEU A 4 -17.61 15.28 14.31
N ASN A 5 -17.53 16.60 14.44
CA ASN A 5 -17.58 17.48 13.28
C ASN A 5 -16.27 17.32 12.49
N PRO A 6 -16.33 17.05 11.18
CA PRO A 6 -15.14 16.97 10.34
C PRO A 6 -14.36 18.28 10.42
N ILE A 7 -13.05 18.19 10.60
CA ILE A 7 -12.15 19.35 10.71
C ILE A 7 -12.10 20.14 9.39
N ALA A 8 -12.43 19.48 8.27
CA ALA A 8 -12.54 20.05 6.94
C ALA A 8 -13.50 19.18 6.07
N PRO A 9 -13.95 19.68 4.90
CA PRO A 9 -14.72 18.89 3.95
C PRO A 9 -14.03 17.58 3.57
N PHE A 10 -14.83 16.52 3.35
CA PHE A 10 -14.33 15.18 3.02
C PHE A 10 -13.28 15.19 1.91
N ASP A 11 -13.58 15.84 0.77
CA ASP A 11 -12.66 15.93 -0.36
C ASP A 11 -11.32 16.54 0.05
N GLN A 12 -11.32 17.58 0.89
CA GLN A 12 -10.09 18.22 1.33
C GLN A 12 -9.23 17.29 2.21
N VAL A 13 -9.86 16.52 3.09
CA VAL A 13 -9.16 15.61 4.01
C VAL A 13 -8.60 14.39 3.26
N TYR A 14 -9.33 13.86 2.28
CA TYR A 14 -9.00 12.60 1.61
C TYR A 14 -8.36 12.76 0.22
N ARG A 15 -8.28 13.98 -0.34
CA ARG A 15 -7.70 14.25 -1.67
C ARG A 15 -6.36 13.55 -1.88
N THR A 16 -5.42 13.67 -0.93
CA THR A 16 -4.09 13.07 -1.05
C THR A 16 -4.14 11.54 -1.07
N ALA A 17 -5.03 10.94 -0.29
CA ALA A 17 -5.19 9.48 -0.27
C ALA A 17 -5.79 8.99 -1.60
N PHE A 18 -6.81 9.68 -2.14
CA PHE A 18 -7.42 9.32 -3.41
C PHE A 18 -6.49 9.56 -4.61
N ASP A 19 -5.77 10.68 -4.64
CA ASP A 19 -4.74 10.94 -5.66
C ASP A 19 -3.68 9.84 -5.69
N PHE A 20 -3.28 9.35 -4.51
CA PHE A 20 -2.37 8.21 -4.39
C PHE A 20 -3.00 6.90 -4.87
N LEU A 21 -4.23 6.60 -4.47
CA LEU A 21 -4.94 5.38 -4.92
C LEU A 21 -5.14 5.35 -6.44
N GLY A 22 -5.37 6.51 -7.07
CA GLY A 22 -5.53 6.63 -8.51
C GLY A 22 -4.24 6.43 -9.30
N ASN A 23 -3.07 6.76 -8.72
CA ASN A 23 -1.77 6.47 -9.33
C ASN A 23 -0.65 6.35 -8.27
N PRO A 24 -0.46 5.16 -7.69
CA PRO A 24 0.52 4.96 -6.62
C PRO A 24 1.97 5.17 -7.10
N SER A 25 2.24 4.90 -8.37
CA SER A 25 3.58 5.00 -8.97
C SER A 25 4.16 6.41 -8.92
N LYS A 26 3.33 7.46 -8.91
CA LYS A 26 3.81 8.86 -8.82
C LYS A 26 4.61 9.11 -7.55
N LEU A 27 4.12 8.64 -6.41
CA LEU A 27 4.81 8.79 -5.12
C LEU A 27 5.93 7.77 -4.95
N SER A 28 5.74 6.54 -5.46
CA SER A 28 6.76 5.49 -5.38
C SER A 28 8.01 5.77 -6.23
N ALA A 29 7.86 6.44 -7.38
CA ALA A 29 8.98 6.79 -8.27
C ALA A 29 9.65 8.12 -7.90
N SER A 30 9.14 8.87 -6.93
CA SER A 30 9.74 10.13 -6.48
C SER A 30 11.13 9.89 -5.90
N GLU A 31 12.08 10.78 -6.20
CA GLU A 31 13.41 10.75 -5.60
C GLU A 31 13.39 11.15 -4.12
N ARG A 32 12.35 11.88 -3.70
CA ARG A 32 12.22 12.41 -2.35
C ARG A 32 11.97 11.31 -1.34
N PHE A 33 12.75 11.31 -0.27
CA PHE A 33 12.64 10.30 0.77
C PHE A 33 11.33 10.40 1.55
N GLU A 34 10.79 11.61 1.71
CA GLU A 34 9.51 11.83 2.38
C GLU A 34 8.36 11.16 1.62
N ASP A 35 8.39 11.22 0.30
CA ASP A 35 7.38 10.62 -0.57
C ASP A 35 7.42 9.10 -0.45
N LYS A 36 8.62 8.50 -0.50
CA LYS A 36 8.81 7.05 -0.28
C LYS A 36 8.29 6.62 1.09
N ARG A 37 8.52 7.44 2.14
CA ARG A 37 8.01 7.17 3.49
C ARG A 37 6.50 7.35 3.58
N ALA A 38 5.92 8.29 2.84
CA ALA A 38 4.48 8.51 2.76
C ALA A 38 3.77 7.31 2.12
N VAL A 39 4.35 6.71 1.07
CA VAL A 39 3.83 5.46 0.45
C VAL A 39 3.64 4.38 1.50
N LEU A 40 4.66 4.12 2.32
CA LEU A 40 4.59 3.08 3.36
C LEU A 40 3.46 3.35 4.38
N LYS A 41 3.26 4.61 4.76
CA LYS A 41 2.18 5.02 5.68
C LYS A 41 0.79 4.93 5.06
N LEU A 42 0.67 5.14 3.75
CA LEU A 42 -0.59 5.05 3.03
C LEU A 42 -1.00 3.60 2.78
N VAL A 43 -0.02 2.73 2.49
CA VAL A 43 -0.26 1.32 2.16
C VAL A 43 -0.49 0.46 3.41
N PHE A 44 0.27 0.67 4.47
CA PHE A 44 0.21 -0.18 5.67
C PHE A 44 -0.58 0.48 6.79
N ALA A 45 -1.47 -0.29 7.43
CA ALA A 45 -2.23 0.15 8.61
C ALA A 45 -1.34 0.33 9.84
N GLU A 46 -0.21 -0.38 9.87
CA GLU A 46 0.75 -0.37 10.96
C GLU A 46 2.18 -0.49 10.42
N ARG A 47 3.16 -0.32 11.31
CA ARG A 47 4.57 -0.52 10.95
C ARG A 47 4.79 -1.95 10.50
N LEU A 48 5.44 -2.12 9.35
CA LEU A 48 5.78 -3.43 8.79
C LEU A 48 6.53 -4.29 9.82
N PRO A 49 5.94 -5.41 10.28
CA PRO A 49 6.57 -6.25 11.29
C PRO A 49 7.82 -6.89 10.71
N TYR A 50 8.88 -6.90 11.52
CA TYR A 50 10.18 -7.44 11.13
C TYR A 50 10.69 -8.34 12.25
N THR A 51 11.06 -9.56 11.88
CA THR A 51 11.75 -10.49 12.78
C THR A 51 13.18 -10.66 12.30
N ARG A 52 14.14 -10.47 13.20
CA ARG A 52 15.56 -10.68 12.90
C ARG A 52 15.76 -12.13 12.44
N ASN A 53 16.56 -12.33 11.39
CA ASN A 53 16.87 -13.61 10.73
C ASN A 53 15.71 -14.26 9.95
N GLU A 54 14.48 -13.78 10.10
CA GLU A 54 13.34 -14.31 9.35
C GLU A 54 12.78 -13.27 8.34
N GLY A 55 13.19 -12.01 8.43
CA GLY A 55 12.79 -10.94 7.52
C GLY A 55 11.45 -10.28 7.85
N TYR A 56 10.87 -9.59 6.86
CA TYR A 56 9.58 -8.94 6.97
C TYR A 56 8.44 -9.96 7.05
N ARG A 57 7.50 -9.70 7.95
CA ARG A 57 6.29 -10.51 8.16
C ARG A 57 5.15 -9.98 7.28
N THR A 58 4.04 -10.71 7.24
CA THR A 58 2.83 -10.30 6.52
C THR A 58 2.36 -8.93 7.02
N ALA A 59 2.32 -7.98 6.10
CA ALA A 59 1.92 -6.62 6.41
C ALA A 59 0.40 -6.50 6.51
N GLN A 60 -0.09 -5.72 7.48
CA GLN A 60 -1.48 -5.30 7.49
C GLN A 60 -1.66 -4.10 6.57
N THR A 61 -2.43 -4.28 5.50
CA THR A 61 -2.78 -3.20 4.57
C THR A 61 -3.79 -2.24 5.20
N SER A 62 -3.75 -0.97 4.80
CA SER A 62 -4.71 0.03 5.23
C SER A 62 -6.10 -0.25 4.65
N PHE A 63 -7.13 0.35 5.26
CA PHE A 63 -8.53 0.08 4.91
C PHE A 63 -8.85 0.22 3.41
N PRO A 64 -8.36 1.26 2.68
CA PRO A 64 -8.59 1.37 1.24
C PRO A 64 -8.08 0.19 0.43
N PHE A 65 -6.98 -0.46 0.86
CA PHE A 65 -6.46 -1.65 0.19
C PHE A 65 -7.17 -2.93 0.62
N LYS A 66 -7.67 -2.99 1.86
CA LYS A 66 -8.53 -4.11 2.31
C LYS A 66 -9.85 -4.17 1.54
N THR A 67 -10.46 -3.03 1.26
CA THR A 67 -11.66 -2.98 0.39
C THR A 67 -11.37 -3.44 -1.04
N LEU A 68 -10.11 -3.35 -1.49
CA LEU A 68 -9.72 -3.90 -2.78
C LEU A 68 -9.46 -5.41 -2.76
N GLU A 69 -9.32 -6.00 -1.56
CA GLU A 69 -9.08 -7.42 -1.40
C GLU A 69 -10.27 -8.26 -1.89
N ASP A 70 -11.49 -7.71 -1.81
CA ASP A 70 -12.70 -8.33 -2.35
C ASP A 70 -12.64 -8.51 -3.88
N PHE A 71 -11.86 -7.68 -4.60
CA PHE A 71 -11.61 -7.88 -6.05
C PHE A 71 -10.67 -9.06 -6.33
N ARG A 72 -10.03 -9.65 -5.31
CA ARG A 72 -9.13 -10.81 -5.44
C ARG A 72 -9.87 -12.16 -5.49
N LEU A 73 -11.20 -12.19 -5.61
CA LEU A 73 -11.99 -13.42 -5.75
C LEU A 73 -11.75 -14.20 -7.06
N GLY A 74 -10.85 -13.74 -7.93
CA GLY A 74 -10.40 -14.48 -9.12
C GLY A 74 -9.49 -15.67 -8.80
N LYS A 75 -9.39 -16.64 -9.71
CA LYS A 75 -8.36 -17.69 -9.65
C LYS A 75 -7.03 -17.08 -10.07
N PHE A 76 -6.12 -16.89 -9.12
CA PHE A 76 -4.75 -16.45 -9.38
C PHE A 76 -3.79 -17.61 -9.18
N GLU A 77 -2.98 -17.92 -10.19
CA GLU A 77 -1.85 -18.85 -10.08
C GLU A 77 -0.54 -18.06 -9.96
N MET A 78 0.44 -18.63 -9.27
CA MET A 78 1.78 -18.07 -9.23
C MET A 78 2.42 -18.17 -10.61
N VAL A 79 3.04 -17.08 -11.06
CA VAL A 79 3.84 -17.12 -12.30
C VAL A 79 4.97 -18.13 -12.10
N PRO A 80 5.19 -19.06 -13.04
CA PRO A 80 6.29 -20.00 -12.96
C PRO A 80 7.63 -19.27 -12.82
N PRO A 81 8.62 -19.84 -12.11
CA PRO A 81 9.92 -19.19 -11.90
C PRO A 81 10.69 -18.91 -13.21
N HIS A 82 10.35 -19.61 -14.29
CA HIS A 82 10.92 -19.37 -15.62
C HIS A 82 10.49 -17.99 -16.16
N GLY A 83 11.45 -17.06 -16.27
CA GLY A 83 11.23 -15.71 -16.82
C GLY A 83 11.17 -14.58 -15.79
N LEU A 84 11.17 -14.90 -14.49
CA LEU A 84 11.30 -13.89 -13.42
C LEU A 84 12.77 -13.51 -13.17
N GLU A 85 13.68 -14.48 -13.30
CA GLU A 85 15.11 -14.27 -13.23
C GLU A 85 15.78 -14.67 -14.56
N PRO A 86 16.77 -13.90 -15.05
CA PRO A 86 17.60 -14.32 -16.17
C PRO A 86 18.23 -15.67 -15.85
N ARG A 87 18.25 -16.60 -16.81
CA ARG A 87 18.95 -17.87 -16.62
C ARG A 87 20.42 -17.60 -16.33
N THR A 88 20.87 -17.97 -15.14
CA THR A 88 22.28 -18.16 -14.82
C THR A 88 22.70 -19.51 -15.42
N TYR A 89 23.20 -19.48 -16.65
CA TYR A 89 24.06 -20.53 -17.18
C TYR A 89 25.48 -20.01 -17.30
#